data_AF-A0AAJ2NS85-F1
#
_entry.id   AF-A0AAJ2NS85-F1
#
_cell.length_a   1.000
_cell.length_b   1.000
_cell.length_c   1.000
_cell.angle_alpha   90.00
_cell.angle_beta   90.00
_cell.angle_gamma   90.00
#
_symmetry.space_group_name_H-M   'P 1'
#
loop_
_entity.id
_entity.type
_entity.pdbx_description
1 polymer ?
#
loop_
_entity_poly.entity_id
_entity_poly.type
_entity_poly.pdbx_seq_one_letter_code
_entity_poly.pdbx_strand_id
1 'polypeptide(L)'
;RRQDVSSFEQGNKQRPSSAPKLEASNEKENGQDTSKPIVYEKMSRRRQTIAKRLVEVQQTAAMLTTFNEIDMTAVMDLRKRRKDQFFEENDVRLGFMSFFTKAVVAALKKFPHLNAEIQGDQLLVKKFYDIGVAVSTEEGLVVPVVRDAD
;
A
#
# COMPACT_ATOMS: atom_id res chain seq x y z
N ARG A 1 -2.19 -40.83 25.11
CA ARG A 1 -2.11 -41.89 24.06
C ARG A 1 -3.24 -42.88 24.34
N ARG A 2 -4.29 -42.88 23.50
CA ARG A 2 -5.22 -44.01 23.24
C ARG A 2 -6.44 -44.34 24.14
N GLN A 3 -7.05 -43.44 24.91
CA GLN A 3 -8.29 -43.82 25.64
C GLN A 3 -9.53 -42.92 25.51
N ASP A 4 -9.50 -41.81 24.78
CA ASP A 4 -10.68 -40.92 24.68
C ASP A 4 -11.31 -40.88 23.27
N VAL A 5 -11.37 -42.03 22.57
CA VAL A 5 -12.02 -42.15 21.24
C VAL A 5 -12.90 -43.40 21.12
N SER A 6 -13.56 -43.84 22.20
CA SER A 6 -14.39 -45.06 22.14
C SER A 6 -15.68 -44.98 22.95
N SER A 7 -16.45 -43.90 22.80
CA SER A 7 -17.80 -43.84 23.41
C SER A 7 -18.85 -43.12 22.56
N PHE A 8 -18.60 -42.90 21.27
CA PHE A 8 -19.62 -42.29 20.39
C PHE A 8 -20.21 -43.27 19.36
N GLU A 9 -19.87 -44.56 19.41
CA GLU A 9 -20.29 -45.58 18.43
C GLU A 9 -21.47 -46.48 18.84
N GLN A 10 -22.16 -46.26 19.96
CA GLN A 10 -23.29 -47.13 20.32
C GLN A 10 -24.50 -46.35 20.84
N GLY A 11 -25.29 -45.85 19.89
CA GLY A 11 -26.60 -45.26 20.14
C GLY A 11 -27.51 -45.26 18.91
N ASN A 12 -27.38 -46.24 18.01
CA ASN A 12 -28.25 -46.39 16.84
C ASN A 12 -29.49 -47.22 17.22
N LYS A 13 -30.64 -46.56 17.43
CA LYS A 13 -31.98 -47.19 17.47
C LYS A 13 -32.81 -46.74 16.27
N GLN A 14 -33.53 -47.70 15.70
CA GLN A 14 -34.33 -47.66 14.47
C GLN A 14 -35.31 -46.48 14.26
N ARG A 15 -35.50 -46.17 12.95
CA ARG A 15 -36.48 -45.38 12.15
C ARG A 15 -37.98 -45.68 12.48
N PRO A 16 -39.05 -44.93 12.02
CA PRO A 16 -39.23 -44.40 10.64
C PRO A 16 -40.13 -43.15 10.31
N SER A 17 -39.98 -42.72 9.04
CA SER A 17 -40.89 -42.03 8.08
C SER A 17 -41.76 -40.80 8.43
N SER A 18 -41.63 -39.70 7.66
CA SER A 18 -42.60 -39.25 6.63
C SER A 18 -42.57 -37.74 6.30
N ALA A 19 -42.67 -37.44 5.00
CA ALA A 19 -43.15 -36.22 4.32
C ALA A 19 -42.29 -34.93 4.26
N PRO A 20 -42.41 -34.14 3.16
CA PRO A 20 -41.39 -33.22 2.65
C PRO A 20 -41.61 -31.78 3.15
N LYS A 21 -40.52 -31.04 3.37
CA LYS A 21 -40.60 -29.61 3.70
C LYS A 21 -40.20 -28.77 2.48
N LEU A 22 -41.18 -28.01 2.01
CA LEU A 22 -41.10 -27.01 0.96
C LEU A 22 -40.06 -25.91 1.24
N GLU A 23 -39.66 -25.32 0.13
CA GLU A 23 -38.74 -24.23 -0.21
C GLU A 23 -38.85 -22.92 0.59
N ALA A 24 -37.72 -22.17 0.64
CA ALA A 24 -37.60 -20.70 0.47
C ALA A 24 -36.16 -20.27 0.88
N SER A 25 -35.22 -20.15 -0.06
CA SER A 25 -34.90 -18.95 -0.87
C SER A 25 -34.03 -17.90 -0.14
N ASN A 26 -32.78 -17.77 -0.60
CA ASN A 26 -32.09 -16.48 -0.70
C ASN A 26 -30.98 -16.56 -1.77
N GLU A 27 -31.40 -16.85 -3.01
CA GLU A 27 -30.66 -16.39 -4.17
C GLU A 27 -30.99 -14.90 -4.33
N LYS A 28 -30.02 -14.04 -4.03
CA LYS A 28 -30.05 -12.68 -4.56
C LYS A 28 -29.31 -12.69 -5.88
N GLU A 29 -30.11 -12.47 -6.92
CA GLU A 29 -29.75 -12.18 -8.29
C GLU A 29 -28.52 -11.27 -8.40
N ASN A 30 -27.60 -11.64 -9.29
CA ASN A 30 -26.90 -10.66 -10.10
C ASN A 30 -26.94 -11.18 -11.53
N GLY A 31 -27.98 -10.79 -12.25
CA GLY A 31 -28.12 -11.07 -13.67
C GLY A 31 -27.04 -10.32 -14.45
N GLN A 32 -26.06 -11.05 -14.98
CA GLN A 32 -25.22 -10.60 -16.08
C GLN A 32 -25.02 -11.77 -17.04
N ASP A 33 -25.38 -11.54 -18.30
CA ASP A 33 -25.23 -12.41 -19.45
C ASP A 33 -23.82 -13.06 -19.52
N THR A 34 -23.72 -14.35 -19.19
CA THR A 34 -22.43 -15.06 -19.00
C THR A 34 -21.92 -15.76 -20.27
N SER A 35 -21.90 -15.08 -21.42
CA SER A 35 -21.19 -15.63 -22.60
C SER A 35 -19.67 -15.62 -22.45
N LYS A 36 -19.13 -15.03 -21.37
CA LYS A 36 -17.69 -14.91 -21.08
C LYS A 36 -17.37 -15.42 -19.67
N PRO A 37 -16.27 -16.17 -19.47
CA PRO A 37 -15.87 -16.64 -18.15
C PRO A 37 -15.42 -15.47 -17.25
N ILE A 38 -16.07 -15.34 -16.08
CA ILE A 38 -15.73 -14.35 -15.04
C ILE A 38 -15.21 -15.11 -13.82
N VAL A 39 -14.05 -14.67 -13.29
CA VAL A 39 -13.47 -15.21 -12.04
C VAL A 39 -13.51 -14.13 -10.97
N TYR A 40 -14.07 -14.47 -9.82
CA TYR A 40 -14.12 -13.59 -8.65
C TYR A 40 -13.02 -13.98 -7.65
N GLU A 41 -12.08 -13.08 -7.41
CA GLU A 41 -11.02 -13.26 -6.42
C GLU A 41 -11.20 -12.31 -5.23
N LYS A 42 -11.03 -12.83 -4.01
CA LYS A 42 -11.12 -12.03 -2.80
C LYS A 42 -9.85 -11.19 -2.60
N MET A 43 -10.00 -9.88 -2.51
CA MET A 43 -8.87 -8.98 -2.22
C MET A 43 -8.28 -9.22 -0.83
N SER A 44 -6.95 -9.13 -0.71
CA SER A 44 -6.28 -9.06 0.59
C SER A 44 -6.66 -7.80 1.36
N ARG A 45 -6.63 -7.85 2.70
CA ARG A 45 -6.97 -6.70 3.56
C ARG A 45 -6.11 -5.47 3.25
N ARG A 46 -4.81 -5.68 2.98
CA ARG A 46 -3.87 -4.60 2.62
C ARG A 46 -4.31 -3.93 1.32
N ARG A 47 -4.65 -4.71 0.28
CA ARG A 47 -5.12 -4.17 -1.01
C ARG A 47 -6.43 -3.41 -0.87
N GLN A 48 -7.39 -3.91 -0.09
CA GLN A 48 -8.65 -3.21 0.18
C GLN A 48 -8.40 -1.85 0.85
N THR A 49 -7.49 -1.80 1.83
CA THR A 49 -7.16 -0.55 2.54
C THR A 49 -6.51 0.47 1.60
N ILE A 50 -5.56 0.03 0.76
CA ILE A 50 -4.91 0.90 -0.24
C ILE A 50 -5.96 1.45 -1.21
N ALA A 51 -6.84 0.60 -1.74
CA ALA A 51 -7.90 1.02 -2.65
C ALA A 51 -8.81 2.08 -2.01
N LYS A 52 -9.24 1.87 -0.76
CA LYS A 52 -10.05 2.84 -0.02
C LYS A 52 -9.32 4.19 0.13
N ARG A 53 -8.03 4.17 0.48
CA ARG A 53 -7.20 5.39 0.60
C ARG A 53 -7.05 6.12 -0.73
N LEU A 54 -6.82 5.41 -1.83
CA LEU A 54 -6.69 6.03 -3.14
C LEU A 54 -7.97 6.75 -3.58
N VAL A 55 -9.14 6.14 -3.34
CA VAL A 55 -10.44 6.76 -3.63
C VAL A 55 -10.69 7.98 -2.73
N GLU A 56 -10.39 7.86 -1.44
CA GLU A 56 -10.49 8.98 -0.48
C GLU A 56 -9.66 10.18 -0.95
N VAL A 57 -8.39 9.98 -1.31
CA VAL A 57 -7.50 11.07 -1.74
C VAL A 57 -8.02 11.74 -3.04
N GLN A 58 -8.55 10.96 -3.99
CA GLN A 58 -9.15 11.53 -5.21
C GLN A 58 -10.36 12.43 -4.93
N GLN A 59 -11.14 12.12 -3.91
CA GLN A 59 -12.33 12.89 -3.54
C GLN A 59 -11.99 14.13 -2.72
N THR A 60 -10.96 14.06 -1.88
CA THR A 60 -10.62 15.15 -0.94
C THR A 60 -9.61 16.15 -1.47
N ALA A 61 -8.75 15.76 -2.41
CA ALA A 61 -7.66 16.59 -2.88
C ALA A 61 -7.84 17.02 -4.34
N ALA A 62 -7.63 18.31 -4.61
CA ALA A 62 -7.49 18.81 -5.98
C ALA A 62 -6.11 18.41 -6.52
N MET A 63 -6.07 17.36 -7.34
CA MET A 63 -4.83 16.87 -7.96
C MET A 63 -4.50 17.68 -9.21
N LEU A 64 -3.34 18.33 -9.22
CA LEU A 64 -2.80 19.01 -10.38
C LEU A 64 -1.45 18.38 -10.72
N THR A 65 -1.22 18.14 -12.01
CA THR A 65 0.02 17.52 -12.49
C THR A 65 0.84 18.55 -13.25
N THR A 66 2.06 18.78 -12.79
CA THR A 66 3.06 19.61 -13.47
C THR A 66 4.24 18.74 -13.89
N PHE A 67 4.76 18.97 -15.09
CA PHE A 67 5.96 18.29 -15.59
C PHE A 67 7.07 19.31 -15.76
N ASN A 68 8.26 18.98 -15.27
CA ASN A 68 9.46 19.78 -15.43
C ASN A 68 10.60 18.86 -15.86
N GLU A 69 11.44 19.35 -16.77
CA GLU A 69 12.67 18.67 -17.17
C GLU A 69 13.85 19.21 -16.35
N ILE A 70 14.77 18.33 -15.98
CA ILE A 70 15.96 18.69 -15.20
C ILE A 70 17.21 18.12 -15.85
N ASP A 71 18.27 18.93 -15.90
CA ASP A 71 19.59 18.46 -16.31
C ASP A 71 20.27 17.72 -15.16
N MET A 72 20.62 16.46 -15.40
CA MET A 72 21.22 15.54 -14.43
C MET A 72 22.74 15.37 -14.62
N THR A 73 23.34 16.03 -15.62
CA THR A 73 24.75 15.85 -16.00
C THR A 73 25.70 16.02 -14.81
N ALA A 74 25.57 17.14 -14.09
CA ALA A 74 26.42 17.43 -12.94
C ALA A 74 26.28 16.41 -11.78
N VAL A 75 25.05 15.92 -11.54
CA VAL A 75 24.78 14.93 -10.49
C VAL A 75 25.37 13.57 -10.88
N MET A 76 25.25 13.19 -12.15
CA MET A 76 25.85 11.95 -12.67
C MET A 76 27.38 11.98 -12.56
N ASP A 77 28.01 13.08 -12.93
CA ASP A 77 29.46 13.26 -12.83
C ASP A 77 29.96 13.25 -11.39
N LEU A 78 29.23 13.91 -10.48
CA LEU A 78 29.54 13.88 -9.05
C LEU A 78 29.45 12.46 -8.49
N ARG A 79 28.36 11.76 -8.80
CA ARG A 79 28.17 10.37 -8.37
C ARG A 79 29.28 9.47 -8.91
N LYS A 80 29.65 9.61 -10.19
CA LYS A 80 30.72 8.81 -10.81
C LYS A 80 32.07 8.98 -10.11
N ARG A 81 32.39 10.20 -9.67
CA ARG A 81 33.64 10.51 -8.96
C ARG A 81 33.67 10.00 -7.51
N ARG A 82 32.52 9.90 -6.84
CA ARG A 82 32.45 9.61 -5.40
C ARG A 82 31.90 8.24 -5.04
N LYS A 83 31.25 7.54 -5.98
CA LYS A 83 30.54 6.27 -5.72
C LYS A 83 31.43 5.18 -5.13
N ASP A 84 32.67 5.07 -5.60
CA ASP A 84 33.57 3.96 -5.24
C ASP A 84 34.15 4.19 -3.84
N GLN A 85 34.66 5.41 -3.58
CA GLN A 85 35.08 5.84 -2.24
C GLN A 85 33.94 5.70 -1.22
N PHE A 86 32.72 6.13 -1.56
CA PHE A 86 31.58 6.05 -0.66
C PHE A 86 31.23 4.59 -0.32
N PHE A 87 31.34 3.68 -1.28
CA PHE A 87 31.10 2.26 -1.07
C PHE A 87 32.17 1.64 -0.17
N GLU A 88 33.44 1.98 -0.36
CA GLU A 88 34.53 1.51 0.50
C GLU A 88 34.37 1.97 1.96
N GLU A 89 33.91 3.19 2.18
CA GLU A 89 33.75 3.78 3.53
C GLU A 89 32.48 3.30 4.25
N ASN A 90 31.39 3.05 3.54
CA ASN A 90 30.06 2.85 4.14
C ASN A 90 29.43 1.49 3.83
N ASP A 91 30.05 0.66 2.98
CA ASP A 91 29.52 -0.62 2.47
C ASP A 91 28.12 -0.52 1.83
N VAL A 92 27.74 0.70 1.41
CA VAL A 92 26.45 1.01 0.79
C VAL A 92 26.68 1.78 -0.49
N ARG A 93 25.93 1.46 -1.54
CA ARG A 93 26.05 2.15 -2.83
C ARG A 93 25.44 3.54 -2.76
N LEU A 94 26.15 4.53 -3.29
CA LEU A 94 25.62 5.87 -3.46
C LEU A 94 24.52 5.88 -4.54
N GLY A 95 23.26 5.99 -4.10
CA GLY A 95 22.09 6.10 -4.96
C GLY A 95 21.81 7.52 -5.43
N PHE A 96 20.92 7.70 -6.41
CA PHE A 96 20.43 9.02 -6.82
C PHE A 96 19.39 9.59 -5.84
N MET A 97 18.67 8.72 -5.14
CA MET A 97 17.63 9.13 -4.20
C MET A 97 18.17 10.04 -3.08
N SER A 98 19.42 9.87 -2.63
CA SER A 98 20.02 10.75 -1.62
C SER A 98 20.13 12.19 -2.10
N PHE A 99 20.54 12.41 -3.35
CA PHE A 99 20.60 13.74 -3.96
C PHE A 99 19.20 14.36 -4.08
N PHE A 100 18.23 13.57 -4.54
CA PHE A 100 16.84 14.05 -4.67
C PHE A 100 16.22 14.36 -3.32
N THR A 101 16.37 13.50 -2.32
CA THR A 101 15.87 13.77 -0.95
C THR A 101 16.47 15.05 -0.40
N LYS A 102 17.78 15.26 -0.51
CA LYS A 102 18.41 16.50 -0.01
C LYS A 102 17.93 17.74 -0.77
N ALA A 103 17.76 17.64 -2.09
CA ALA A 103 17.22 18.74 -2.90
C ALA A 103 15.76 19.06 -2.55
N VAL A 104 14.92 18.05 -2.33
CA VAL A 104 13.54 18.20 -1.89
C VAL A 104 13.50 18.86 -0.52
N VAL A 105 14.31 18.43 0.45
CA VAL A 105 14.31 19.06 1.77
C VAL A 105 14.76 20.52 1.70
N ALA A 106 15.75 20.85 0.88
CA ALA A 106 16.12 22.25 0.64
C ALA A 106 14.96 23.07 0.06
N ALA A 107 14.19 22.49 -0.87
CA ALA A 107 12.99 23.12 -1.41
C ALA A 107 11.88 23.29 -0.36
N LEU A 108 11.63 22.29 0.48
CA LEU A 108 10.65 22.36 1.56
C LEU A 108 11.03 23.40 2.64
N LYS A 109 12.33 23.58 2.92
CA LYS A 109 12.84 24.65 3.79
C LYS A 109 12.54 26.04 3.19
N LYS A 110 12.67 26.21 1.87
CA LYS A 110 12.37 27.47 1.17
C LYS A 110 10.86 27.73 0.99
N PHE A 111 10.08 26.67 0.81
CA PHE A 111 8.64 26.73 0.55
C PHE A 111 7.86 25.91 1.60
N PRO A 112 7.71 26.41 2.83
CA PRO A 112 7.19 25.63 3.95
C PRO A 112 5.74 25.18 3.79
N HIS A 113 4.94 25.87 2.97
CA HIS A 113 3.56 25.47 2.69
C HIS A 113 3.45 24.15 1.92
N LEU A 114 4.51 23.72 1.22
CA LEU A 114 4.53 22.41 0.55
C LEU A 114 4.58 21.24 1.55
N ASN A 115 5.07 21.47 2.77
CA ASN A 115 5.13 20.49 3.85
C ASN A 115 3.95 20.61 4.84
N ALA A 116 2.91 21.36 4.47
CA ALA A 116 1.78 21.64 5.34
C ALA A 116 0.60 20.68 5.10
N GLU A 117 -0.26 20.55 6.11
CA GLU A 117 -1.47 19.76 6.06
C GLU A 117 -2.68 20.65 6.36
N ILE A 118 -3.78 20.44 5.63
CA ILE A 118 -5.05 21.14 5.88
C ILE A 118 -5.83 20.34 6.92
N GLN A 119 -6.14 20.97 8.05
CA GLN A 119 -6.98 20.40 9.11
C GLN A 119 -8.19 21.32 9.36
N GLY A 120 -9.32 21.00 8.73
CA GLY A 120 -10.50 21.85 8.74
C GLY A 120 -10.15 23.23 8.17
N ASP A 121 -10.28 24.27 9.00
CA ASP A 121 -9.99 25.67 8.65
C ASP A 121 -8.55 26.10 8.99
N GLN A 122 -7.68 25.18 9.42
CA GLN A 122 -6.31 25.46 9.82
C GLN A 122 -5.29 24.83 8.86
N LEU A 123 -4.17 25.54 8.65
CA LEU A 123 -3.01 25.03 7.93
C LEU A 123 -1.90 24.64 8.93
N LEU A 124 -1.69 23.33 9.10
CA LEU A 124 -0.66 22.78 9.97
C LEU A 124 0.68 22.73 9.22
N VAL A 125 1.55 23.71 9.46
CA VAL A 125 2.89 23.77 8.84
C VAL A 125 3.90 22.99 9.68
N LYS A 126 4.37 21.84 9.17
CA LYS A 126 5.32 20.96 9.87
C LYS A 126 6.74 21.54 9.80
N LYS A 127 7.46 21.48 10.93
CA LYS A 127 8.85 21.97 11.08
C LYS A 127 9.90 20.86 11.07
N PHE A 128 9.48 19.65 10.73
CA PHE A 128 10.34 18.47 10.54
C PHE A 128 10.14 17.95 9.11
N TYR A 129 11.12 17.19 8.62
CA TYR A 129 11.18 16.75 7.23
C TYR A 129 11.29 15.23 7.14
N ASP A 130 10.14 14.57 7.16
CA ASP A 130 10.01 13.13 7.01
C ASP A 130 9.57 12.81 5.58
N ILE A 131 10.39 12.06 4.85
CA ILE A 131 10.18 11.78 3.42
C ILE A 131 9.82 10.31 3.21
N GLY A 132 8.61 10.06 2.73
CA GLY A 132 8.18 8.74 2.28
C GLY A 132 8.80 8.40 0.92
N VAL A 133 9.45 7.24 0.81
CA VAL A 133 10.02 6.76 -0.45
C VAL A 133 9.31 5.50 -0.88
N ALA A 134 8.62 5.54 -2.01
CA ALA A 134 7.92 4.37 -2.53
C ALA A 134 8.91 3.38 -3.15
N VAL A 135 8.91 2.14 -2.66
CA VAL A 135 9.77 1.05 -3.13
C VAL A 135 8.89 -0.13 -3.54
N SER A 136 9.16 -0.66 -4.73
CA SER A 136 8.51 -1.90 -5.19
C SER A 136 9.25 -3.10 -4.63
N THR A 137 8.51 -4.02 -4.01
CA THR A 137 9.00 -5.30 -3.51
C THR A 137 8.24 -6.44 -4.20
N GLU A 138 8.70 -7.68 -4.07
CA GLU A 138 7.98 -8.86 -4.60
C GLU A 138 6.57 -8.98 -3.99
N GLU A 139 6.42 -8.60 -2.74
CA GLU A 139 5.14 -8.58 -2.06
C GLU A 139 4.25 -7.40 -2.47
N GLY A 140 4.78 -6.40 -3.19
CA GLY A 140 4.06 -5.22 -3.69
C GLY A 140 4.68 -3.89 -3.29
N LEU A 141 3.90 -2.82 -3.40
CA LEU A 141 4.34 -1.45 -3.09
C LEU A 141 4.41 -1.21 -1.58
N VAL A 142 5.56 -0.78 -1.09
CA VAL A 142 5.78 -0.37 0.30
C VAL A 142 6.36 1.05 0.32
N VAL A 143 5.99 1.85 1.31
CA VAL A 143 6.47 3.23 1.45
C VAL A 143 7.14 3.39 2.82
N PRO A 144 8.44 3.07 2.98
CA PRO A 144 9.20 3.45 4.15
C PRO A 144 9.32 4.98 4.28
N VAL A 145 9.47 5.45 5.52
CA VAL A 145 9.67 6.87 5.84
C VAL A 145 11.11 7.08 6.30
N VAL A 146 11.83 7.93 5.60
CA VAL A 146 13.12 8.46 6.05
C VAL A 146 12.82 9.62 6.99
N ARG A 147 13.09 9.41 8.28
CA ARG A 147 12.85 10.43 9.32
C ARG A 147 14.01 11.39 9.42
N ASP A 148 13.72 12.63 9.79
CA ASP A 148 14.73 13.66 10.03
C ASP A 148 15.72 13.78 8.86
N ALA A 149 15.20 13.83 7.63
CA ALA A 149 16.01 13.79 6.41
C ALA A 149 16.78 15.10 6.11
N ASP A 150 16.96 15.95 7.12
CA ASP A 150 17.32 17.36 7.00
C ASP A 150 18.79 17.69 6.74
#